data_AF-A0A9N9JC86-F1
#
_entry.id   AF-A0A9N9JC86-F1
#
_cell.length_a   1.000
_cell.length_b   1.000
_cell.length_c   1.000
_cell.angle_alpha   90.00
_cell.angle_beta   90.00
_cell.angle_gamma   90.00
#
_symmetry.space_group_name_H-M   'P 1'
#
loop_
_entity.id
_entity.type
_entity.pdbx_description
1 polymer ?
#
loop_
_entity_poly.entity_id
_entity_poly.type
_entity_poly.pdbx_seq_one_letter_code
_entity_poly.pdbx_strand_id
1 'polypeptide(L)' 'MAMLRFRTEGHNGYSLQFSPFIDNKISCATAANFGLVGNGRLYILNTGVGPNGVEIER' A
#
# COMPACT_ATOMS: atom_id res chain seq x y z
N MET A 1 -12.36 17.48 2.18
CA MET A 1 -11.68 16.33 2.81
C MET A 1 -10.64 15.82 1.82
N ALA A 2 -9.35 15.86 2.16
CA ALA A 2 -8.29 15.43 1.24
C ALA A 2 -8.16 13.90 1.28
N MET A 3 -8.02 13.27 0.11
CA MET A 3 -7.88 11.81 0.00
C MET A 3 -6.40 11.42 0.07
N LEU A 4 -6.08 10.48 0.96
CA LEU A 4 -4.75 9.85 1.03
C LEU A 4 -4.54 8.96 -0.20
N ARG A 5 -3.39 9.09 -0.87
CA ARG A 5 -3.07 8.32 -2.08
C ARG A 5 -1.63 7.86 -2.10
N PHE A 6 -1.44 6.58 -2.41
CA PHE A 6 -0.14 5.98 -2.64
C PHE A 6 -0.13 5.29 -4.00
N ARG A 7 0.91 5.51 -4.82
CA ARG A 7 1.04 4.88 -6.14
C ARG A 7 1.96 3.67 -6.06
N THR A 8 1.42 2.49 -6.35
CA THR A 8 2.18 1.24 -6.46
C THR A 8 2.84 1.15 -7.83
N GLU A 9 4.03 1.76 -8.00
CA GLU A 9 4.74 1.76 -9.28
C GLU A 9 5.05 0.32 -9.78
N GLY A 10 4.65 0.04 -11.01
CA GLY A 10 4.84 -1.27 -11.67
C GLY A 10 3.98 -2.42 -11.15
N HIS A 11 3.11 -2.19 -10.15
CA HIS A 11 2.27 -3.24 -9.55
C HIS A 11 0.82 -2.78 -9.40
N ASN A 12 -0.12 -3.71 -9.49
CA ASN A 12 -1.55 -3.45 -9.30
C ASN A 12 -1.97 -3.91 -7.90
N GLY A 13 -2.73 -3.09 -7.18
CA GLY A 13 -3.25 -3.42 -5.85
C GLY A 13 -4.47 -4.35 -5.91
N TYR A 14 -4.46 -5.39 -5.07
CA TYR A 14 -5.53 -6.41 -5.04
C TYR A 14 -6.25 -6.48 -3.70
N SER A 15 -5.54 -6.24 -2.60
CA SER A 15 -6.13 -6.30 -1.26
C SER A 15 -5.45 -5.33 -0.33
N LEU A 16 -6.23 -4.77 0.59
CA LEU A 16 -5.80 -3.88 1.65
C LEU A 16 -6.25 -4.43 2.99
N GLN A 17 -5.39 -4.34 4.00
CA GLN A 17 -5.76 -4.70 5.36
C GLN A 17 -5.08 -3.79 6.38
N PHE A 18 -5.87 -3.20 7.28
CA PHE A 18 -5.34 -2.46 8.41
C PHE A 18 -4.70 -3.42 9.42
N SER A 19 -3.62 -2.95 10.05
CA SER A 19 -3.02 -3.69 11.16
C SER A 19 -4.01 -3.78 12.32
N PRO A 20 -4.18 -4.96 12.95
CA PRO A 20 -4.95 -5.09 14.18
C PRO A 20 -4.17 -4.62 15.43
N PHE A 21 -2.92 -4.18 15.28
CA PHE A 21 -2.03 -3.80 16.39
C PHE A 21 -1.52 -2.35 16.33
N ILE A 22 -1.52 -1.73 15.14
CA ILE A 22 -0.92 -0.41 14.90
C ILE A 22 -1.88 0.43 14.07
N ASP A 23 -2.47 1.45 14.67
CA ASP A 23 -3.56 2.26 14.09
C ASP A 23 -3.25 2.82 12.70
N ASN A 24 -2.03 3.31 12.50
CA ASN A 24 -1.63 4.01 11.27
C ASN A 24 -0.99 3.09 10.23
N LYS A 25 -1.09 1.76 10.39
CA LYS A 25 -0.43 0.81 9.49
C LYS A 25 -1.45 0.06 8.65
N ILE A 26 -1.20 0.04 7.35
CA ILE A 26 -1.99 -0.71 6.37
C ILE A 26 -1.07 -1.50 5.45
N SER A 27 -1.41 -2.76 5.18
CA SER A 27 -0.72 -3.59 4.19
C SER A 27 -1.47 -3.55 2.86
N CYS A 28 -0.73 -3.57 1.75
CA CYS A 28 -1.27 -3.68 0.41
C CYS A 28 -0.62 -4.86 -0.33
N ALA A 29 -1.41 -5.87 -0.65
CA ALA A 29 -0.98 -6.97 -1.52
C ALA A 29 -1.09 -6.52 -2.97
N THR A 30 0.02 -6.59 -3.71
CA THR A 30 0.10 -6.16 -5.11
C THR A 30 0.75 -7.22 -5.98
N ALA A 31 0.52 -7.13 -7.30
CA ALA A 31 1.14 -8.01 -8.27
C ALA A 31 1.55 -7.29 -9.57
N ALA A 32 2.64 -7.75 -10.18
CA ALA A 32 3.06 -7.31 -11.51
C ALA A 32 2.08 -7.80 -12.60
N ASN A 33 2.12 -7.18 -13.78
CA ASN A 33 1.35 -7.57 -14.98
C ASN A 33 -0.12 -7.91 -14.69
N PHE A 34 -0.81 -7.04 -13.97
CA PHE A 34 -2.24 -7.21 -13.62
C PHE A 34 -2.54 -8.55 -12.92
N GLY A 35 -1.60 -9.07 -12.13
CA GLY A 35 -1.79 -10.31 -11.38
C GLY A 35 -1.85 -11.56 -12.25
N LEU A 36 -1.58 -11.44 -13.55
CA LEU A 36 -1.61 -12.56 -14.50
C LEU A 36 -0.31 -13.37 -14.45
N VAL A 37 0.83 -12.69 -14.32
CA VAL A 37 2.15 -13.34 -14.34
C VAL A 37 3.23 -12.44 -13.72
N GLY A 38 4.24 -13.07 -13.10
CA GLY A 38 5.36 -12.37 -12.46
C GLY A 38 5.22 -12.29 -10.94
N ASN A 39 6.04 -11.43 -10.32
CA ASN A 39 6.14 -11.38 -8.87
C ASN A 39 5.01 -10.57 -8.21
N GLY A 40 4.65 -10.99 -7.01
CA GLY A 40 3.93 -10.17 -6.05
C GLY A 40 4.85 -9.19 -5.33
N ARG A 41 4.29 -8.09 -4.84
CA ARG A 41 4.96 -7.18 -3.91
C ARG A 41 4.02 -6.80 -2.78
N LEU A 42 4.48 -6.95 -1.55
CA LEU A 42 3.78 -6.45 -0.37
C LEU A 42 4.31 -5.06 -0.07
N TYR A 43 3.40 -4.09 0.05
CA TYR A 43 3.73 -2.77 0.58
C TYR A 43 3.20 -2.66 2.01
N ILE A 44 4.05 -2.23 2.93
CA ILE A 44 3.62 -1.79 4.27
C ILE A 44 3.62 -0.28 4.27
N LEU A 45 2.44 0.32 4.43
CA LEU A 45 2.23 1.75 4.36
C LEU A 45 1.90 2.31 5.73
N ASN A 46 2.36 3.54 5.97
CA ASN A 46 2.01 4.32 7.16
C ASN A 46 1.16 5.53 6.75
N THR A 47 -0.03 5.68 7.33
CA THR A 47 -1.02 6.73 7.00
C THR A 47 -0.95 7.95 7.91
N GLY A 48 -0.01 7.99 8.86
CA GLY A 48 0.11 9.06 9.86
C GLY A 48 1.23 10.07 9.57
N VAL A 49 1.86 10.02 8.39
CA VAL A 49 3.14 10.72 8.14
C VAL A 49 3.18 11.40 6.77
N GLY A 50 3.90 12.51 6.70
CA GLY A 50 4.35 13.14 5.45
C GLY A 50 3.36 14.09 4.75
N PRO A 51 3.81 14.85 3.74
CA PRO A 51 3.01 15.86 3.04
C PRO A 51 1.81 15.28 2.26
N ASN A 52 1.92 14.02 1.84
CA ASN A 52 0.89 13.29 1.10
C ASN A 52 0.01 12.41 2.02
N GLY A 53 0.34 12.36 3.31
CA GLY A 53 -0.37 11.60 4.35
C GLY A 53 -0.31 10.08 4.21
N VAL A 54 0.50 9.53 3.31
CA VAL A 54 0.81 8.10 3.25
C VAL A 54 2.20 7.86 2.67
N GLU A 55 3.00 7.04 3.35
CA GLU A 55 4.38 6.70 2.95
C GLU A 55 4.66 5.20 3.06
N ILE A 56 5.63 4.70 2.29
CA ILE A 56 6.11 3.33 2.41
C ILE A 56 7.00 3.23 3.65
N GLU A 57 6.69 2.25 4.49
CA GLU A 57 7.60 1.80 5.55
C GLU A 57 8.50 0.65 5.07
N ARG A 58 7.94 -0.26 4.26
CA ARG A 58 8.66 -1.43 3.73
C ARG A 58 8.09 -1.93 2.40
#